data_AF-A0A9D9BH73-F1
#
_entry.id   AF-A0A9D9BH73-F1
#
_cell.length_a   1.000
_cell.length_b   1.000
_cell.length_c   1.000
_cell.angle_alpha   90.00
_cell.angle_beta   90.00
_cell.angle_gamma   90.00
#
_symmetry.space_group_name_H-M   'P 1'
#
loop_
_entity.id
_entity.type
_entity.pdbx_description
1 polymer ?
#
loop_
_entity_poly.entity_id
_entity_poly.type
_entity_poly.pdbx_seq_one_letter_code
_entity_poly.pdbx_strand_id
1 'polypeptide(L)'
;MTVSQSIAFQRIAGAALLYVDEIVRRWLPEGRREGTEWVCRNPRRADHRAGSFKVNLVTGRWADFATDDCGGDLVSLGAFLFELSQKDAALNIADMLAINPYEQ
;
A
#
# COMPACT_ATOMS: atom_id res chain seq x y z
N MET A 1 -1.92 -1.08 34.73
CA MET A 1 -2.81 -1.55 33.65
C MET A 1 -2.30 -0.91 32.36
N THR A 2 -1.66 -1.67 31.48
CA THR A 2 -1.21 -1.14 30.19
C THR A 2 -2.44 -1.09 29.29
N VAL A 3 -2.84 0.11 28.86
CA VAL A 3 -3.90 0.26 27.87
C VAL A 3 -3.33 -0.25 26.54
N SER A 4 -3.79 -1.41 26.08
CA SER A 4 -3.48 -1.90 24.75
C SER A 4 -4.16 -0.98 23.74
N GLN A 5 -3.41 -0.07 23.14
CA GLN A 5 -3.93 0.83 22.10
C GLN A 5 -4.10 0.04 20.79
N SER A 6 -5.28 0.10 20.20
CA SER A 6 -5.59 -0.51 18.89
C SER A 6 -5.09 0.39 17.76
N ILE A 7 -4.67 -0.21 16.65
CA ILE A 7 -4.20 0.51 15.46
C ILE A 7 -5.39 1.00 14.62
N ALA A 8 -5.31 2.26 14.20
CA ALA A 8 -6.29 2.97 13.41
C ALA A 8 -6.18 2.70 11.91
N PHE A 9 -6.30 1.44 11.49
CA PHE A 9 -6.06 1.02 10.10
C PHE A 9 -6.82 1.85 9.07
N GLN A 10 -8.12 2.08 9.28
CA GLN A 10 -8.95 2.83 8.33
C GLN A 10 -8.51 4.30 8.21
N ARG A 11 -8.13 4.92 9.33
CA ARG A 11 -7.63 6.30 9.34
C ARG A 11 -6.28 6.41 8.66
N ILE A 12 -5.38 5.46 8.92
CA ILE A 12 -4.06 5.41 8.29
C ILE A 12 -4.20 5.18 6.78
N ALA A 13 -5.03 4.22 6.36
CA ALA A 13 -5.30 3.94 4.96
C ALA A 13 -5.92 5.17 4.24
N GLY A 14 -6.87 5.84 4.87
CA GLY A 14 -7.48 7.07 4.35
C GLY A 14 -6.47 8.21 4.22
N ALA A 15 -5.61 8.40 5.21
CA ALA A 15 -4.52 9.39 5.13
C ALA A 15 -3.53 9.04 4.02
N ALA A 16 -3.13 7.77 3.91
CA ALA A 16 -2.22 7.30 2.87
C ALA A 16 -2.80 7.49 1.47
N LEU A 17 -4.11 7.33 1.30
CA LEU A 17 -4.78 7.54 0.01
C LEU A 17 -4.62 8.99 -0.51
N LEU A 18 -4.56 9.99 0.38
CA LEU A 18 -4.31 11.38 -0.02
C LEU A 18 -2.95 11.59 -0.68
N TYR A 19 -1.97 10.73 -0.35
CA TYR A 19 -0.60 10.77 -0.85
C TYR A 19 -0.29 9.58 -1.78
N VAL A 20 -1.32 8.90 -2.31
CA VAL A 20 -1.15 7.64 -3.05
C VAL A 20 -0.18 7.75 -4.22
N ASP A 21 -0.23 8.83 -5.01
CA ASP A 21 0.65 9.02 -6.19
C ASP A 21 2.13 9.11 -5.75
N GLU A 22 2.43 9.79 -4.64
CA GLU A 22 3.78 9.89 -4.09
C GLU A 22 4.25 8.57 -3.48
N ILE A 23 3.37 7.88 -2.75
CA ILE A 23 3.67 6.59 -2.13
C ILE A 23 3.98 5.54 -3.18
N VAL A 24 3.14 5.39 -4.22
CA VAL A 24 3.38 4.38 -5.26
C VAL A 24 4.61 4.70 -6.09
N ARG A 25 4.94 5.97 -6.36
CA ARG A 25 6.20 6.34 -7.01
C ARG A 25 7.41 5.95 -6.18
N ARG A 26 7.33 6.14 -4.86
CA ARG A 26 8.41 5.78 -3.95
C ARG A 26 8.59 4.27 -3.84
N TRP A 27 7.50 3.52 -3.75
CA TRP A 27 7.55 2.07 -3.55
C TRP A 27 7.74 1.28 -4.84
N LEU A 28 7.23 1.80 -5.96
CA LEU A 28 7.21 1.15 -7.27
C LEU A 28 7.76 2.13 -8.34
N PRO A 29 9.04 2.51 -8.25
CA PRO A 29 9.63 3.59 -9.06
C PRO A 29 9.70 3.27 -10.55
N GLU A 30 9.72 1.99 -10.93
CA GLU A 30 9.68 1.55 -12.33
C GLU A 30 8.26 1.54 -12.92
N GLY A 31 7.24 1.86 -12.11
CA GLY A 31 5.87 1.97 -12.56
C GLY A 31 5.59 3.23 -13.35
N ARG A 32 4.43 3.26 -13.99
CA ARG A 32 3.92 4.42 -14.72
C ARG A 32 2.44 4.61 -14.44
N ARG A 33 1.99 5.86 -14.58
CA ARG A 33 0.58 6.19 -14.47
C ARG A 33 -0.14 5.94 -15.79
N GLU A 34 -1.24 5.18 -15.74
CA GLU A 34 -2.19 4.94 -16.82
C GLU A 34 -3.59 5.33 -16.34
N GLY A 35 -4.02 6.56 -16.65
CA GLY A 35 -5.28 7.11 -16.16
C GLY A 35 -5.31 7.22 -14.63
N THR A 36 -6.18 6.42 -14.01
CA THR A 36 -6.32 6.30 -12.55
C THR A 36 -5.57 5.11 -11.97
N GLU A 37 -4.77 4.39 -12.77
CA GLU A 37 -3.98 3.25 -12.30
C GLU A 37 -2.49 3.57 -12.33
N TRP A 38 -1.76 3.07 -11.35
CA TRP A 38 -0.31 2.92 -11.39
C TRP A 38 0.01 1.50 -11.81
N VAL A 39 0.63 1.34 -12.96
CA VAL A 39 0.93 0.04 -13.55
C VAL A 39 2.42 -0.19 -13.45
N CYS A 40 2.82 -1.34 -12.90
CA CYS A 40 4.23 -1.70 -12.78
C CYS A 40 4.44 -3.21 -12.96
N ARG A 41 5.70 -3.63 -12.89
CA ARG A 41 6.06 -5.03 -12.70
C ARG A 41 5.88 -5.38 -11.23
N ASN A 42 5.42 -6.59 -10.92
CA ASN A 42 5.41 -7.04 -9.53
C ASN A 42 6.86 -7.28 -9.07
N PRO A 43 7.37 -6.52 -8.08
CA PRO A 43 8.74 -6.71 -7.59
C PRO A 43 8.96 -8.08 -6.93
N ARG A 44 7.90 -8.75 -6.52
CA ARG A 44 7.95 -10.06 -5.83
C ARG A 44 7.96 -11.25 -6.78
N ARG A 45 7.79 -11.04 -8.08
CA ARG A 45 7.79 -12.14 -9.06
C ARG A 45 9.16 -12.33 -9.68
N ALA A 46 9.46 -13.59 -9.97
CA ALA A 46 10.63 -13.98 -10.74
C ALA A 46 10.44 -13.80 -12.26
N ASP A 47 9.19 -13.75 -12.76
CA ASP A 47 8.91 -13.59 -14.19
C ASP A 47 8.64 -12.13 -14.58
N HIS A 48 9.23 -11.70 -15.70
CA HIS A 48 9.34 -10.29 -16.11
C HIS A 48 8.14 -9.74 -16.90
N ARG A 49 6.93 -10.33 -16.78
CA ARG A 49 5.76 -9.84 -17.50
C ARG A 49 5.21 -8.58 -16.83
N ALA A 50 5.52 -7.43 -17.42
CA ALA A 50 4.98 -6.14 -16.99
C ALA A 50 3.48 -6.03 -17.25
N GLY A 51 2.76 -5.27 -16.41
CA GLY A 51 1.39 -4.84 -16.68
C GLY A 51 0.28 -5.55 -15.91
N SER A 52 0.59 -6.65 -15.20
CA SER A 52 -0.40 -7.35 -14.36
C SER A 52 -0.54 -6.74 -12.96
N PHE A 53 0.48 -6.04 -12.46
CA PHE A 53 0.43 -5.39 -11.15
C PHE A 53 -0.07 -3.96 -11.28
N LYS A 54 -1.20 -3.67 -10.63
CA LYS A 54 -1.87 -2.39 -10.72
C LYS A 54 -2.31 -1.88 -9.35
N VAL A 55 -2.14 -0.58 -9.14
CA VAL A 55 -2.64 0.15 -7.96
C VAL A 55 -3.59 1.24 -8.44
N ASN A 56 -4.82 1.25 -7.95
CA ASN A 56 -5.80 2.28 -8.27
C ASN A 56 -5.55 3.54 -7.41
N LEU A 57 -5.20 4.64 -8.07
CA LEU A 57 -4.86 5.93 -7.45
C LEU A 57 -6.08 6.68 -6.87
N VAL A 58 -7.30 6.19 -7.06
CA VAL A 58 -8.53 6.79 -6.52
C VAL A 58 -8.99 6.06 -5.26
N THR A 59 -8.79 4.75 -5.20
CA THR A 59 -9.31 3.89 -4.12
C THR A 59 -8.22 3.29 -3.24
N GLY A 60 -6.95 3.30 -3.68
CA GLY A 60 -5.82 2.66 -2.99
C GLY A 60 -5.81 1.13 -3.12
N ARG A 61 -6.81 0.54 -3.78
CA ARG A 61 -6.87 -0.90 -4.05
C ARG A 61 -5.79 -1.30 -5.03
N TRP A 62 -5.26 -2.50 -4.89
CA TRP A 62 -4.27 -3.04 -5.80
C TRP A 62 -4.54 -4.51 -6.08
N ALA A 63 -4.08 -4.96 -7.23
CA ALA A 63 -4.19 -6.34 -7.63
C ALA A 63 -3.02 -6.71 -8.55
N ASP A 64 -2.68 -7.99 -8.52
CA ASP A 64 -1.79 -8.61 -9.47
C ASP A 64 -2.50 -9.73 -10.23
N PHE A 65 -2.93 -9.42 -11.44
CA PHE A 65 -3.79 -10.28 -12.27
C PHE A 65 -3.15 -11.58 -12.77
N ALA A 66 -1.88 -11.85 -12.46
CA ALA A 66 -1.23 -13.11 -12.82
C ALA A 66 -0.96 -14.07 -11.63
N THR A 67 -1.24 -13.65 -10.40
CA THR A 67 -1.08 -14.47 -9.17
C THR A 67 -2.33 -14.40 -8.30
N ASP A 68 -3.32 -13.62 -8.72
CA ASP A 68 -4.55 -13.34 -7.97
C ASP A 68 -4.32 -12.68 -6.59
N ASP A 69 -3.09 -12.21 -6.32
CA ASP A 69 -2.80 -11.40 -5.15
C ASP A 69 -3.52 -10.05 -5.27
N CYS A 70 -4.18 -9.63 -4.21
CA CYS A 70 -4.86 -8.34 -4.19
C CYS A 70 -4.98 -7.79 -2.77
N GLY A 71 -5.25 -6.49 -2.68
CA GLY A 71 -5.47 -5.82 -1.41
C GLY A 71 -6.35 -4.58 -1.54
N GLY A 72 -6.95 -4.22 -0.40
CA GLY A 72 -7.99 -3.21 -0.31
C GLY A 72 -7.48 -1.77 -0.22
N ASP A 73 -6.21 -1.58 0.14
CA ASP A 73 -5.66 -0.28 0.52
C ASP A 73 -4.11 -0.28 0.53
N LEU A 74 -3.51 0.89 0.79
CA LEU A 74 -2.06 1.05 0.83
C LEU A 74 -1.36 0.38 2.01
N VAL A 75 -2.08 0.06 3.09
CA VAL A 75 -1.53 -0.74 4.20
C VAL A 75 -1.29 -2.17 3.71
N SER A 76 -2.31 -2.76 3.07
CA SER A 76 -2.18 -4.10 2.48
C SER A 76 -1.12 -4.15 1.36
N LEU A 77 -0.98 -3.05 0.60
CA LEU A 77 0.08 -2.93 -0.40
C LEU A 77 1.46 -2.92 0.25
N GLY A 78 1.66 -2.10 1.28
CA GLY A 78 2.92 -2.03 2.02
C GLY A 78 3.27 -3.36 2.67
N ALA A 79 2.28 -4.04 3.28
CA ALA A 79 2.45 -5.37 3.85
C ALA A 79 2.94 -6.38 2.81
N PHE A 80 2.32 -6.39 1.62
CA PHE A 80 2.72 -7.26 0.52
C PHE A 80 4.12 -6.93 0.01
N LEU A 81 4.40 -5.67 -0.34
CA LEU A 81 5.67 -5.28 -0.94
C LEU A 81 6.87 -5.49 -0.02
N PHE A 82 6.71 -5.25 1.29
CA PHE A 82 7.81 -5.28 2.26
C PHE A 82 7.83 -6.52 3.16
N GLU A 83 6.99 -7.53 2.92
CA GLU A 83 6.90 -8.76 3.74
C GLU A 83 6.57 -8.47 5.21
N LEU A 84 5.75 -7.46 5.43
CA LEU A 84 5.38 -7.01 6.76
C LEU A 84 4.01 -7.54 7.16
N SER A 85 3.78 -7.63 8.47
CA SER A 85 2.41 -7.73 8.95
C SER A 85 1.64 -6.45 8.60
N GLN A 86 0.31 -6.55 8.46
CA GLN A 86 -0.55 -5.37 8.28
C GLN A 86 -0.30 -4.32 9.37
N LYS A 87 -0.07 -4.76 10.61
CA LYS A 87 0.26 -3.90 11.75
C LYS A 87 1.55 -3.12 11.50
N ASP A 88 2.63 -3.78 11.11
CA ASP A 88 3.92 -3.12 10.91
C ASP A 88 3.88 -2.19 9.70
N ALA A 89 3.19 -2.59 8.63
CA ALA A 89 2.93 -1.73 7.48
C ALA A 89 2.16 -0.46 7.86
N ALA A 90 1.10 -0.59 8.68
CA ALA A 90 0.32 0.55 9.15
C ALA A 90 1.15 1.51 10.01
N LEU A 91 1.99 0.98 10.90
CA LEU A 91 2.89 1.79 11.73
C LEU A 91 3.92 2.53 10.88
N ASN A 92 4.53 1.86 9.89
CA ASN A 92 5.49 2.48 8.99
C ASN A 92 4.86 3.59 8.13
N ILE A 93 3.62 3.39 7.68
CA ILE A 93 2.88 4.42 6.93
C ILE A 93 2.54 5.60 7.85
N ALA A 94 2.07 5.33 9.08
CA ALA A 94 1.75 6.38 10.04
C ALA A 94 2.98 7.23 10.39
N ASP A 95 4.14 6.58 10.57
CA ASP A 95 5.44 7.25 10.76
C ASP A 95 5.82 8.09 9.54
N MET A 96 5.75 7.51 8.34
CA MET A 96 6.03 8.20 7.08
C MET A 96 5.15 9.44 6.87
N LEU A 97 3.90 9.41 7.34
CA LEU A 97 2.95 10.52 7.23
C LEU A 97 2.92 11.42 8.47
N ALA A 98 3.75 11.14 9.49
CA ALA A 98 3.79 11.84 10.76
C ALA A 98 2.41 11.97 11.46
N ILE A 99 1.61 10.89 11.44
CA ILE A 99 0.30 10.82 12.11
C ILE A 99 0.33 9.82 13.28
N ASN A 100 -0.50 10.04 14.31
CA ASN A 100 -0.69 9.06 15.38
C ASN A 100 -1.30 7.77 14.80
N PRO A 101 -0.75 6.57 15.05
CA PRO A 101 -1.27 5.31 14.50
C PRO A 101 -2.41 4.68 15.30
N TYR A 102 -2.76 5.19 16.48
CA TYR A 102 -3.70 4.53 17.40
C TYR A 102 -5.11 5.13 17.34
N GLU A 103 -6.11 4.33 17.69
CA GLU A 103 -7.49 4.80 17.89
C GLU A 103 -7.53 5.81 19.05
N GLN A 104 -8.31 6.89 18.91
CA GLN A 104 -8.50 7.92 19.94
C GLN A 104 -9.69 7.62 20.84
#